data_AF-A0A7Y4YR11-F1
#
_entry.id   AF-A0A7Y4YR11-F1
#
_cell.length_a   1.000
_cell.length_b   1.000
_cell.length_c   1.000
_cell.angle_alpha   90.00
_cell.angle_beta   90.00
_cell.angle_gamma   90.00
#
_symmetry.space_group_name_H-M   'P 1'
#
loop_
_entity.id
_entity.type
_entity.pdbx_description
1 polymer ?
#
loop_
_entity_poly.entity_id
_entity_poly.type
_entity_poly.pdbx_seq_one_letter_code
_entity_poly.pdbx_strand_id
1 'polypeptide(L)'
;DDLKPYQLRRWVKLDDGEPVAIIIDLLMPKEAKFKKNRPPFVAGLRVIEASGGRVALTHHVTRHIQGKMPDGRNNEVDLLIASIPAFLVMKGYALIGRDKKKDAYDIYFSVRNFEGGAAALAESCRPLLLDKTVVEAYQYIAGKFKHADDFGPQTVRVFLAESDALGDMSPEQVQVDAYMQVSAWLKALGIAES
;
A
#
# COMPACT_ATOMS: atom_id res chain seq x y z
N ASP A 1 12.30 21.52 6.03
CA ASP A 1 12.50 20.38 5.12
C ASP A 1 12.14 20.74 3.70
N ASP A 2 13.12 20.59 2.81
CA ASP A 2 12.93 20.76 1.37
C ASP A 2 12.17 19.56 0.79
N LEU A 3 11.28 19.83 -0.17
CA LEU A 3 10.56 18.79 -0.89
C LEU A 3 11.54 17.95 -1.70
N LYS A 4 11.32 16.63 -1.71
CA LYS A 4 12.06 15.78 -2.61
C LYS A 4 11.62 16.05 -4.06
N PRO A 5 12.49 15.82 -5.06
CA PRO A 5 12.20 16.17 -6.45
C PRO A 5 10.93 15.53 -7.06
N TYR A 6 10.42 14.48 -6.44
CA TYR A 6 9.22 13.72 -6.83
C TYR A 6 7.97 14.07 -6.02
N GLN A 7 8.07 15.05 -5.11
CA GLN A 7 6.99 15.45 -4.23
C GLN A 7 6.36 16.75 -4.71
N LEU A 8 5.04 16.76 -4.79
CA LEU A 8 4.25 17.97 -4.92
C LEU A 8 3.66 18.32 -3.56
N ARG A 9 3.77 19.57 -3.13
CA ARG A 9 3.09 20.07 -1.94
C ARG A 9 2.04 21.10 -2.30
N ARG A 10 0.86 20.97 -1.73
CA ARG A 10 -0.19 21.99 -1.76
C ARG A 10 -0.62 22.28 -0.32
N TRP A 11 -0.63 23.56 0.04
CA TRP A 11 -1.25 24.00 1.28
C TRP A 11 -2.76 24.15 1.06
N VAL A 12 -3.53 23.56 1.96
CA VAL A 12 -4.99 23.59 1.93
C VAL A 12 -5.46 24.16 3.26
N LYS A 13 -6.18 25.28 3.21
CA LYS A 13 -6.88 25.80 4.38
C LYS A 13 -8.26 25.13 4.45
N LEU A 14 -8.52 24.47 5.57
CA LEU A 14 -9.82 23.88 5.89
C LEU A 14 -10.48 24.78 6.94
N ASP A 15 -11.60 25.39 6.57
CA ASP A 15 -12.35 26.32 7.43
C ASP A 15 -11.46 27.41 8.07
N ASP A 16 -11.60 27.63 9.38
CA ASP A 16 -10.83 28.60 10.16
C ASP A 16 -9.53 28.02 10.75
N GLY A 17 -9.20 26.76 10.43
CA GLY A 17 -8.00 26.09 10.92
C GLY A 17 -6.70 26.57 10.26
N GLU A 18 -5.58 26.13 10.83
CA GLU A 18 -4.27 26.32 10.22
C GLU A 18 -4.16 25.57 8.89
N PRO A 19 -3.52 26.15 7.85
CA PRO A 19 -3.30 25.46 6.59
C PRO A 19 -2.57 24.13 6.77
N VAL A 20 -3.10 23.07 6.18
CA VAL A 20 -2.49 21.74 6.19
C VAL A 20 -1.69 21.53 4.91
N ALA A 21 -0.46 21.00 5.04
CA ALA A 21 0.33 20.60 3.88
C ALA A 21 -0.11 19.23 3.37
N ILE A 22 -0.64 19.18 2.15
CA ILE A 22 -0.88 17.95 1.41
C ILE A 22 0.33 17.66 0.55
N ILE A 23 0.98 16.52 0.78
CA ILE A 23 2.13 16.05 0.01
C ILE A 23 1.69 14.88 -0.86
N ILE A 24 2.00 14.96 -2.15
CA ILE A 24 1.76 13.92 -3.15
C ILE A 24 3.11 13.43 -3.66
N ASP A 25 3.40 12.16 -3.44
CA ASP A 25 4.55 11.48 -4.03
C ASP A 25 4.16 10.98 -5.43
N LEU A 26 4.91 11.36 -6.45
CA LEU A 26 4.66 10.93 -7.82
C LEU A 26 5.41 9.64 -8.11
N LEU A 27 4.65 8.58 -8.41
CA LEU A 27 5.18 7.24 -8.66
C LEU A 27 4.97 6.84 -10.13
N MET A 28 5.87 5.99 -10.64
CA MET A 28 5.73 5.32 -11.93
C MET A 28 6.08 3.84 -11.81
N PRO A 29 5.45 2.94 -12.59
CA PRO A 29 5.92 1.55 -12.64
C PRO A 29 7.36 1.46 -13.11
N LYS A 30 8.15 0.59 -12.49
CA LYS A 30 9.57 0.39 -12.84
C LYS A 30 9.75 -0.07 -14.29
N GLU A 31 8.79 -0.83 -14.82
CA GLU A 31 8.81 -1.38 -16.18
C GLU A 31 8.27 -0.39 -17.22
N ALA A 32 7.85 0.81 -16.81
CA ALA A 32 7.21 1.73 -17.73
C ALA A 32 8.22 2.39 -18.68
N LYS A 33 8.03 2.11 -19.97
CA LYS A 33 8.78 2.73 -21.06
C LYS A 33 8.07 4.01 -21.49
N PHE A 34 8.74 5.15 -21.37
CA PHE A 34 8.18 6.44 -21.81
C PHE A 34 9.10 7.15 -22.80
N LYS A 35 8.48 7.83 -23.77
CA LYS A 35 9.17 8.77 -24.65
C LYS A 35 9.48 10.03 -23.85
N LYS A 36 10.76 10.37 -23.71
CA LYS A 36 11.17 11.62 -23.05
C LYS A 36 10.86 12.80 -23.96
N ASN A 37 10.09 13.77 -23.47
CA ASN A 37 9.86 15.03 -24.16
C ASN A 37 11.07 15.95 -23.98
N ARG A 38 11.47 16.62 -25.08
CA ARG A 38 12.53 17.64 -25.09
C ARG A 38 12.00 18.86 -25.86
N PRO A 39 11.72 19.98 -25.17
CA PRO A 39 11.84 20.20 -23.71
C PRO A 39 10.81 19.40 -22.88
N PRO A 40 11.05 19.18 -21.58
CA PRO A 40 10.05 18.57 -20.69
C PRO A 40 8.82 19.47 -20.55
N PHE A 41 7.62 18.88 -20.47
CA PHE A 41 6.37 19.64 -20.29
C PHE A 41 6.30 20.39 -18.96
N VAL A 42 6.85 19.80 -17.89
CA VAL A 42 6.94 20.40 -16.56
C VAL A 42 8.40 20.36 -16.14
N ALA A 43 9.03 21.53 -16.05
CA ALA A 43 10.42 21.65 -15.61
C ALA A 43 10.56 21.14 -14.16
N GLY A 44 11.62 20.38 -13.88
CA GLY A 44 11.91 19.87 -12.53
C GLY A 44 11.08 18.68 -12.06
N LEU A 45 9.98 18.32 -12.73
CA LEU A 45 9.15 17.17 -12.35
C LEU A 45 9.99 15.88 -12.35
N ARG A 46 9.93 15.13 -11.24
CA ARG A 46 10.48 13.78 -11.12
C ARG A 46 9.42 12.83 -10.61
N VAL A 47 9.68 11.54 -10.81
CA VAL A 47 8.86 10.43 -10.34
C VAL A 47 9.78 9.38 -9.72
N ILE A 48 9.25 8.57 -8.81
CA ILE A 48 9.96 7.41 -8.28
C ILE A 48 9.44 6.15 -8.96
N GLU A 49 10.35 5.27 -9.34
CA GLU A 49 10.00 3.93 -9.80
C GLU A 49 9.48 3.07 -8.64
N ALA A 50 8.29 2.49 -8.82
CA ALA A 50 7.63 1.60 -7.89
C ALA A 50 7.52 0.20 -8.51
N SER A 51 8.22 -0.77 -7.90
CA SER A 51 8.05 -2.20 -8.21
C SER A 51 6.61 -2.64 -7.90
N GLY A 52 6.02 -3.46 -8.77
CA GLY A 52 4.60 -3.83 -8.68
C GLY A 52 3.63 -2.68 -9.03
N GLY A 53 4.13 -1.48 -9.34
CA GLY A 53 3.29 -0.31 -9.65
C GLY A 53 2.45 -0.49 -10.92
N ARG A 54 2.85 -1.37 -11.84
CA ARG A 54 2.05 -1.70 -13.03
C ARG A 54 0.71 -2.34 -12.64
N VAL A 55 0.72 -3.23 -11.66
CA VAL A 55 -0.47 -3.97 -11.21
C VAL A 55 -1.50 -2.99 -10.64
N ALA A 56 -1.08 -1.95 -9.92
CA ALA A 56 -1.98 -0.91 -9.41
C ALA A 56 -2.65 -0.08 -10.53
N LEU A 57 -2.01 0.05 -11.69
CA LEU A 57 -2.59 0.77 -12.85
C LEU A 57 -3.60 -0.09 -13.62
N THR A 58 -3.56 -1.41 -13.51
CA THR A 58 -4.49 -2.32 -14.21
C THR A 58 -5.55 -2.91 -13.28
N HIS A 59 -5.27 -2.99 -11.98
CA HIS A 59 -6.16 -3.49 -10.94
C HIS A 59 -6.46 -2.38 -9.95
N HIS A 60 -7.48 -1.60 -10.29
CA HIS A 60 -7.97 -0.48 -9.49
C HIS A 60 -9.49 -0.53 -9.38
N VAL A 61 -10.00 0.12 -8.33
CA VAL A 61 -11.41 0.47 -8.21
C VAL A 61 -11.57 1.94 -8.55
N THR A 62 -12.59 2.26 -9.35
CA THR A 62 -12.98 3.66 -9.56
C THR A 62 -13.81 4.12 -8.37
N ARG A 63 -13.48 5.29 -7.83
CA ARG A 63 -14.27 5.96 -6.79
C ARG A 63 -14.65 7.35 -7.27
N HIS A 64 -15.94 7.56 -7.38
CA HIS A 64 -16.52 8.86 -7.65
C HIS A 64 -16.56 9.66 -6.35
N ILE A 65 -15.92 10.82 -6.33
CA ILE A 65 -15.88 11.72 -5.18
C ILE A 65 -16.48 13.06 -5.60
N GLN A 66 -17.50 13.48 -4.86
CA GLN A 66 -18.12 14.79 -4.99
C GLN A 66 -17.83 15.60 -3.73
N GLY A 67 -17.52 16.88 -3.90
CA GLY A 67 -17.26 17.74 -2.76
C GLY A 67 -16.94 19.18 -3.13
N LYS A 68 -16.71 19.98 -2.09
CA LYS A 68 -16.33 21.38 -2.21
C LYS A 68 -14.79 21.47 -2.23
N MET A 69 -14.26 22.09 -3.27
CA MET A 69 -12.84 22.37 -3.42
C MET A 69 -12.38 23.42 -2.38
N PRO A 70 -11.07 23.51 -2.08
CA PRO A 70 -10.55 24.53 -1.17
C PRO A 70 -10.84 25.99 -1.58
N ASP A 71 -11.13 26.23 -2.86
CA ASP A 71 -11.53 27.55 -3.37
C ASP A 71 -13.05 27.80 -3.32
N GLY A 72 -13.80 26.87 -2.71
CA GLY A 72 -15.23 26.96 -2.50
C GLY A 72 -16.10 26.46 -3.65
N ARG A 73 -15.55 26.06 -4.78
CA ARG A 73 -16.32 25.51 -5.91
C ARG A 73 -16.73 24.06 -5.65
N ASN A 74 -17.94 23.69 -6.04
CA ASN A 74 -18.32 22.27 -6.09
C ASN A 74 -17.61 21.60 -7.27
N ASN A 75 -17.14 20.38 -7.04
CA ASN A 75 -16.47 19.59 -8.06
C ASN A 75 -16.75 18.11 -7.84
N GLU A 76 -16.64 17.35 -8.93
CA GLU A 76 -16.68 15.90 -8.91
C GLU A 76 -15.50 15.33 -9.68
N VAL A 77 -14.96 14.22 -9.20
CA VAL A 77 -13.81 13.56 -9.82
C VAL A 77 -13.90 12.05 -9.63
N ASP A 78 -13.56 11.32 -10.69
CA ASP A 78 -13.32 9.89 -10.61
C ASP A 78 -11.85 9.63 -10.29
N LEU A 79 -11.58 9.01 -9.15
CA LEU A 79 -10.26 8.57 -8.75
C LEU A 79 -10.10 7.06 -8.98
N LEU A 80 -8.99 6.69 -9.59
CA LEU A 80 -8.55 5.30 -9.67
C LEU A 80 -7.74 4.99 -8.41
N ILE A 81 -8.26 4.09 -7.58
CA ILE A 81 -7.61 3.65 -6.34
C ILE A 81 -7.16 2.20 -6.53
N ALA A 82 -5.89 1.90 -6.27
CA ALA A 82 -5.39 0.53 -6.33
C ALA A 82 -6.27 -0.41 -5.49
N SER A 83 -6.64 -1.56 -6.05
CA SER A 83 -7.37 -2.57 -5.29
C SER A 83 -6.49 -3.12 -4.16
N ILE A 84 -7.08 -3.67 -3.11
CA ILE A 84 -6.31 -4.28 -2.01
C ILE A 84 -5.36 -5.38 -2.53
N PRO A 85 -5.76 -6.30 -3.43
CA PRO A 85 -4.83 -7.24 -4.05
C PRO A 85 -3.62 -6.58 -4.72
N ALA A 86 -3.82 -5.49 -5.48
CA ALA A 86 -2.75 -4.77 -6.15
C ALA A 86 -1.86 -3.99 -5.17
N PHE A 87 -2.46 -3.42 -4.13
CA PHE A 87 -1.74 -2.75 -3.05
C PHE A 87 -0.82 -3.72 -2.30
N LEU A 88 -1.31 -4.93 -1.99
CA LEU A 88 -0.51 -5.99 -1.36
C LEU A 88 0.67 -6.41 -2.24
N VAL A 89 0.52 -6.44 -3.57
CA VAL A 89 1.65 -6.68 -4.49
C VAL A 89 2.71 -5.60 -4.37
N MET A 90 2.32 -4.32 -4.39
CA MET A 90 3.27 -3.22 -4.19
C MET A 90 3.96 -3.31 -2.83
N LYS A 91 3.25 -3.72 -1.78
CA LYS A 91 3.80 -3.90 -0.45
C LYS A 91 4.74 -5.10 -0.35
N GLY A 92 4.46 -6.20 -1.04
CA GLY A 92 5.37 -7.35 -1.11
C GLY A 92 6.74 -6.98 -1.65
N TYR A 93 6.80 -6.21 -2.75
CA TYR A 93 8.06 -5.69 -3.28
C TYR A 93 8.73 -4.67 -2.34
N ALA A 94 7.95 -3.79 -1.69
CA ALA A 94 8.50 -2.84 -0.73
C ALA A 94 9.12 -3.55 0.49
N LEU A 95 8.50 -4.62 0.98
CA LEU A 95 8.93 -5.37 2.16
C LEU A 95 10.31 -6.03 2.01
N ILE A 96 10.72 -6.37 0.78
CA ILE A 96 12.06 -6.89 0.48
C ILE A 96 13.04 -5.77 0.15
N GLY A 97 12.56 -4.68 -0.46
CA GLY A 97 13.40 -3.60 -0.98
C GLY A 97 13.80 -2.52 0.03
N ARG A 98 13.16 -2.44 1.20
CA ARG A 98 13.48 -1.44 2.24
C ARG A 98 13.06 -1.90 3.64
N ASP A 99 13.87 -1.54 4.64
CA ASP A 99 13.54 -1.75 6.04
C ASP A 99 12.68 -0.59 6.57
N LYS A 100 11.37 -0.65 6.31
CA LYS A 100 10.38 0.29 6.85
C LYS A 100 9.29 -0.44 7.60
N LYS A 101 9.24 -0.22 8.92
CA LYS A 101 8.28 -0.86 9.82
C LYS A 101 6.83 -0.83 9.35
N LYS A 102 6.42 0.30 8.75
CA LYS A 102 5.07 0.53 8.24
C LYS A 102 4.63 -0.46 7.14
N ASP A 103 5.55 -0.99 6.32
CA ASP A 103 5.14 -1.86 5.20
C ASP A 103 4.58 -3.21 5.68
N ALA A 104 5.14 -3.80 6.74
CA ALA A 104 4.60 -5.01 7.36
C ALA A 104 3.23 -4.76 8.01
N TYR A 105 3.08 -3.60 8.67
CA TYR A 105 1.80 -3.17 9.25
C TYR A 105 0.72 -2.98 8.18
N ASP A 106 1.02 -2.28 7.08
CA ASP A 106 0.04 -2.03 6.01
C ASP A 106 -0.46 -3.36 5.40
N ILE A 107 0.40 -4.38 5.27
CA ILE A 107 0.00 -5.73 4.84
C ILE A 107 -0.96 -6.36 5.86
N TYR A 108 -0.54 -6.45 7.12
CA TYR A 108 -1.33 -7.03 8.19
C TYR A 108 -2.71 -6.36 8.30
N PHE A 109 -2.72 -5.02 8.35
CA PHE A 109 -3.95 -4.23 8.46
C PHE A 109 -4.89 -4.49 7.29
N SER A 110 -4.36 -4.52 6.06
CA SER A 110 -5.17 -4.77 4.87
C SER A 110 -5.77 -6.17 4.86
N VAL A 111 -5.02 -7.18 5.32
CA VAL A 111 -5.51 -8.56 5.39
C VAL A 111 -6.56 -8.71 6.49
N ARG A 112 -6.27 -8.23 7.71
CA ARG A 112 -7.15 -8.33 8.87
C ARG A 112 -8.49 -7.63 8.66
N ASN A 113 -8.47 -6.46 8.03
CA ASN A 113 -9.65 -5.62 7.85
C ASN A 113 -10.32 -5.78 6.49
N PHE A 114 -9.89 -6.76 5.67
CA PHE A 114 -10.55 -7.02 4.41
C PHE A 114 -11.97 -7.53 4.67
N GLU A 115 -12.95 -6.96 3.96
CA GLU A 115 -14.34 -7.38 4.07
C GLU A 115 -14.49 -8.84 3.65
N GLY A 116 -15.12 -9.66 4.51
CA GLY A 116 -15.21 -11.11 4.31
C GLY A 116 -13.96 -11.91 4.73
N GLY A 117 -12.93 -11.23 5.24
CA GLY A 117 -11.74 -11.84 5.83
C GLY A 117 -10.78 -12.49 4.82
N ALA A 118 -9.83 -13.27 5.36
CA ALA A 118 -8.70 -13.84 4.61
C ALA A 118 -9.11 -14.70 3.40
N ALA A 119 -10.19 -15.48 3.50
CA ALA A 119 -10.68 -16.30 2.39
C ALA A 119 -11.25 -15.45 1.25
N ALA A 120 -12.06 -14.43 1.57
CA ALA A 120 -12.58 -13.50 0.56
C ALA A 120 -11.45 -12.71 -0.11
N LEU A 121 -10.45 -12.29 0.67
CA LEU A 121 -9.26 -11.66 0.13
C LEU A 121 -8.52 -12.60 -0.84
N ALA A 122 -8.33 -13.87 -0.48
CA ALA A 122 -7.71 -14.85 -1.36
C ALA A 122 -8.47 -14.99 -2.69
N GLU A 123 -9.80 -15.10 -2.66
CA GLU A 123 -10.61 -15.13 -3.89
C GLU A 123 -10.43 -13.86 -4.73
N SER A 124 -10.37 -12.69 -4.11
CA SER A 124 -10.13 -11.42 -4.82
C SER A 124 -8.73 -11.34 -5.46
N CYS A 125 -7.75 -12.07 -4.92
CA CYS A 125 -6.39 -12.16 -5.46
C CYS A 125 -6.27 -13.19 -6.60
N ARG A 126 -7.14 -14.22 -6.67
CA ARG A 126 -7.01 -15.31 -7.67
C ARG A 126 -6.89 -14.84 -9.12
N PRO A 127 -7.67 -13.85 -9.61
CA PRO A 127 -7.55 -13.41 -11.00
C PRO A 127 -6.18 -12.83 -11.35
N LEU A 128 -5.41 -12.37 -10.35
CA LEU A 128 -4.09 -11.78 -10.55
C LEU A 128 -2.97 -12.81 -10.60
N LEU A 129 -3.21 -14.08 -10.20
CA LEU A 129 -2.16 -15.11 -10.09
C LEU A 129 -1.59 -15.58 -11.44
N LEU A 130 -2.18 -15.19 -12.56
CA LEU A 130 -1.60 -15.42 -13.88
C LEU A 130 -0.36 -14.57 -14.14
N ASP A 131 -0.20 -13.47 -13.39
CA ASP A 131 0.97 -12.60 -13.45
C ASP A 131 2.06 -13.09 -12.49
N LYS A 132 3.23 -13.45 -13.04
CA LYS A 132 4.38 -13.92 -12.25
C LYS A 132 4.88 -12.88 -11.26
N THR A 133 4.79 -11.59 -11.59
CA THR A 133 5.16 -10.47 -10.71
C THR A 133 4.26 -10.42 -9.48
N VAL A 134 2.98 -10.78 -9.64
CA VAL A 134 2.04 -10.87 -8.52
C VAL A 134 2.37 -12.05 -7.61
N VAL A 135 2.57 -13.23 -8.21
CA VAL A 135 2.91 -14.45 -7.45
C VAL A 135 4.20 -14.23 -6.65
N GLU A 136 5.23 -13.67 -7.28
CA GLU A 136 6.50 -13.34 -6.62
C GLU A 136 6.30 -12.37 -5.45
N ALA A 137 5.50 -11.31 -5.61
CA ALA A 137 5.23 -10.37 -4.53
C ALA A 137 4.52 -11.03 -3.33
N TYR A 138 3.56 -11.93 -3.57
CA TYR A 138 2.91 -12.67 -2.49
C TYR A 138 3.86 -13.67 -1.83
N GLN A 139 4.76 -14.31 -2.58
CA GLN A 139 5.82 -15.15 -2.03
C GLN A 139 6.80 -14.36 -1.15
N TYR A 140 7.10 -13.10 -1.50
CA TYR A 140 7.89 -12.22 -0.66
C TYR A 140 7.22 -11.94 0.69
N ILE A 141 5.90 -11.72 0.69
CA ILE A 141 5.14 -11.58 1.95
C ILE A 141 5.19 -12.90 2.73
N ALA A 142 4.91 -14.03 2.07
CA ALA A 142 4.97 -15.35 2.70
C ALA A 142 6.34 -15.61 3.34
N GLY A 143 7.43 -15.22 2.66
CA GLY A 143 8.79 -15.36 3.16
C GLY A 143 9.08 -14.59 4.45
N LYS A 144 8.32 -13.54 4.76
CA LYS A 144 8.49 -12.68 5.95
C LYS A 144 7.49 -12.98 7.06
N PHE A 145 6.51 -13.85 6.81
CA PHE A 145 5.41 -14.18 7.73
C PHE A 145 5.27 -15.71 7.91
N LYS A 146 6.37 -16.48 7.88
CA LYS A 146 6.31 -17.96 8.03
C LYS A 146 6.04 -18.38 9.47
N HIS A 147 6.56 -17.62 10.43
CA HIS A 147 6.40 -17.85 11.87
C HIS A 147 6.10 -16.54 12.62
N ALA A 148 5.53 -16.66 13.82
CA ALA A 148 5.21 -15.49 14.66
C ALA A 148 6.45 -14.70 15.10
N ASP A 149 7.63 -15.30 15.12
CA ASP A 149 8.91 -14.68 15.43
C ASP A 149 9.69 -14.24 14.17
N ASP A 150 9.11 -14.33 12.98
CA ASP A 150 9.75 -13.79 11.77
C ASP A 150 9.70 -12.26 11.73
N PHE A 151 10.45 -11.71 10.78
CA PHE A 151 10.54 -10.28 10.51
C PHE A 151 9.17 -9.58 10.44
N GLY A 152 8.20 -10.12 9.70
CA GLY A 152 6.91 -9.46 9.46
C GLY A 152 6.13 -9.22 10.75
N PRO A 153 5.73 -10.28 11.49
CA PRO A 153 4.97 -10.14 12.73
C PRO A 153 5.69 -9.32 13.81
N GLN A 154 7.00 -9.50 14.00
CA GLN A 154 7.77 -8.69 14.95
C GLN A 154 7.74 -7.21 14.56
N THR A 155 7.87 -6.90 13.26
CA THR A 155 7.84 -5.53 12.76
C THR A 155 6.47 -4.88 12.96
N VAL A 156 5.37 -5.63 12.76
CA VAL A 156 4.01 -5.17 13.05
C VAL A 156 3.85 -4.80 14.52
N ARG A 157 4.29 -5.68 15.42
CA ARG A 157 4.28 -5.43 16.87
C ARG A 157 5.03 -4.15 17.22
N VAL A 158 6.26 -4.00 16.74
CA VAL A 158 7.09 -2.82 17.03
C VAL A 158 6.42 -1.55 16.52
N PHE A 159 5.91 -1.56 15.28
CA PHE A 159 5.22 -0.40 14.72
C PHE A 159 4.03 0.04 15.56
N LEU A 160 3.15 -0.90 15.92
CA LEU A 160 1.93 -0.61 16.68
C LEU A 160 2.20 -0.18 18.12
N ALA A 161 3.22 -0.77 18.76
CA ALA A 161 3.66 -0.36 20.10
C ALA A 161 4.26 1.06 20.10
N GLU A 162 5.05 1.40 19.08
CA GLU A 162 5.63 2.74 18.94
C GLU A 162 4.60 3.82 18.58
N SER A 163 3.48 3.43 17.95
CA SER A 163 2.42 4.36 17.54
C SER A 163 1.24 4.42 18.52
N ASP A 164 1.34 3.78 19.69
CA ASP A 164 0.25 3.68 20.69
C ASP A 164 -1.10 3.23 20.06
N ALA A 165 -1.03 2.33 19.07
CA ALA A 165 -2.17 1.91 18.26
C ALA A 165 -2.51 0.41 18.44
N LEU A 166 -2.07 -0.17 19.57
CA LEU A 166 -2.32 -1.57 19.92
C LEU A 166 -3.80 -1.87 20.20
N GLY A 167 -4.59 -0.84 20.53
CA GLY A 167 -5.98 -1.01 20.98
C GLY A 167 -6.03 -1.87 22.25
N ASP A 168 -6.88 -2.88 22.25
CA ASP A 168 -7.07 -3.79 23.40
C ASP A 168 -6.08 -4.97 23.44
N MET A 169 -5.22 -5.11 22.42
CA MET A 169 -4.29 -6.25 22.33
C MET A 169 -2.94 -5.92 22.98
N SER A 170 -2.33 -6.92 23.65
CA SER A 170 -0.92 -6.84 24.05
C SER A 170 0.01 -6.89 22.82
N PRO A 171 1.26 -6.41 22.93
CA PRO A 171 2.25 -6.55 21.86
C PRO A 171 2.42 -7.98 21.35
N GLU A 172 2.39 -8.97 22.25
CA GLU A 172 2.49 -10.40 21.93
C GLU A 172 1.24 -10.89 21.20
N GLN A 173 0.05 -10.46 21.63
CA GLN A 173 -1.21 -10.80 20.96
C GLN A 173 -1.25 -10.26 19.53
N VAL A 174 -0.82 -9.01 19.32
CA VAL A 174 -0.70 -8.41 17.97
C VAL A 174 0.29 -9.16 17.11
N GLN A 175 1.44 -9.57 17.66
CA GLN A 175 2.43 -10.35 16.93
C GLN A 175 1.84 -11.68 16.45
N VAL A 176 1.17 -12.43 17.33
CA VAL A 176 0.52 -13.69 16.98
C VAL A 176 -0.60 -13.48 15.96
N ASP A 177 -1.44 -12.47 16.16
CA ASP A 177 -2.53 -12.17 15.23
C ASP A 177 -2.02 -11.77 13.85
N ALA A 178 -0.95 -10.96 13.77
CA ALA A 178 -0.33 -10.58 12.51
C ALA A 178 0.16 -11.78 11.70
N TYR A 179 0.79 -12.74 12.38
CA TYR A 179 1.14 -14.02 11.76
C TYR A 179 -0.09 -14.79 11.29
N MET A 180 -1.07 -15.00 12.18
CA MET A 180 -2.24 -15.84 11.89
C MET A 180 -3.08 -15.30 10.73
N GLN A 181 -3.33 -13.99 10.69
CA GLN A 181 -4.13 -13.36 9.62
C GLN A 181 -3.44 -13.47 8.26
N VAL A 182 -2.17 -13.09 8.18
CA VAL A 182 -1.41 -13.11 6.92
C VAL A 182 -1.17 -14.54 6.44
N SER A 183 -0.85 -15.45 7.35
CA SER A 183 -0.69 -16.88 7.07
C SER A 183 -1.99 -17.50 6.54
N ALA A 184 -3.14 -17.23 7.18
CA ALA A 184 -4.44 -17.73 6.74
C ALA A 184 -4.78 -17.27 5.31
N TRP A 185 -4.53 -16.00 4.98
CA TRP A 185 -4.73 -15.47 3.63
C TRP A 185 -3.83 -16.17 2.60
N LEU A 186 -2.53 -16.30 2.89
CA LEU A 186 -1.56 -16.91 1.97
C LEU A 186 -1.82 -18.41 1.75
N LYS A 187 -2.27 -19.13 2.79
CA LYS A 187 -2.69 -20.54 2.69
C LYS A 187 -3.96 -20.68 1.84
N ALA A 188 -4.98 -19.84 2.08
CA ALA A 188 -6.20 -19.84 1.27
C ALA A 188 -5.93 -19.54 -0.22
N LEU A 189 -4.91 -18.71 -0.49
CA LEU A 189 -4.46 -18.39 -1.84
C LEU A 189 -3.62 -19.49 -2.51
N GLY A 190 -3.09 -20.45 -1.73
CA GLY A 190 -2.19 -21.51 -2.21
C GLY A 190 -0.74 -21.06 -2.44
N ILE A 191 -0.32 -19.95 -1.81
CA ILE A 191 1.05 -19.41 -1.89
C ILE A 191 1.94 -19.98 -0.77
N ALA A 192 1.38 -20.24 0.41
CA ALA A 192 2.05 -20.86 1.54
C ALA A 192 1.60 -22.31 1.73
N GLU A 193 2.50 -23.16 2.23
CA GLU A 193 2.18 -24.56 2.57
C GLU A 193 1.17 -24.63 3.72
N SER A 194 0.35 -25.67 3.73
CA SER A 194 -0.74 -25.91 4.70
C SER A 194 -0.21 -26.27 6.07
#